data_AF-A0A554JTR1-F1
#
_entry.id   AF-A0A554JTR1-F1
#
_cell.length_a   1.000
_cell.length_b   1.000
_cell.length_c   1.000
_cell.angle_alpha   90.00
_cell.angle_beta   90.00
_cell.angle_gamma   90.00
#
_symmetry.space_group_name_H-M   'P 1'
#
loop_
_entity.id
_entity.type
_entity.pdbx_description
1 polymer ?
#
loop_
_entity_poly.entity_id
_entity_poly.type
_entity_poly.pdbx_seq_one_letter_code
_entity_poly.pdbx_strand_id
1 'polypeptide(L)'
;MTDPTPVQQQVQLIEQQRDHVTIPTGQVPVLEYTSPGSVAAMAVNFLRCGCPMVQVLLETWGLAQAEACQSKTRSVLQALELPGEDLESSRSKDRPFVITITRWIR
;
A
#
# COMPACT_ATOMS: atom_id res chain seq x y z
N MET A 1 19.46 24.95 -17.62
CA MET A 1 19.31 24.37 -16.27
C MET A 1 17.81 24.39 -15.98
N THR A 2 17.15 23.23 -16.03
CA THR A 2 15.70 23.12 -15.79
C THR A 2 15.49 22.50 -14.41
N ASP A 3 14.90 23.27 -13.51
CA ASP A 3 14.44 22.80 -12.21
C ASP A 3 13.48 21.61 -12.36
N PRO A 4 13.62 20.54 -11.54
CA PRO A 4 12.65 19.47 -11.53
C PRO A 4 11.38 19.97 -10.82
N THR A 5 10.30 20.12 -11.59
CA THR A 5 8.97 20.40 -11.04
C THR A 5 8.58 19.30 -10.05
N PRO A 6 8.19 19.63 -8.80
CA PRO A 6 7.76 18.62 -7.85
C PRO A 6 6.47 17.97 -8.37
N VAL A 7 6.54 16.68 -8.67
CA VAL A 7 5.37 15.88 -9.02
C VAL A 7 4.49 15.80 -7.77
N GLN A 8 3.42 16.60 -7.72
CA GLN A 8 2.39 16.47 -6.70
C GLN A 8 1.70 15.12 -6.92
N GLN A 9 2.03 14.13 -6.08
CA GLN A 9 1.34 12.85 -6.07
C GLN A 9 -0.08 13.06 -5.56
N GLN A 10 -1.06 12.91 -6.47
CA GLN A 10 -2.48 12.92 -6.12
C GLN A 10 -2.85 11.54 -5.57
N VAL A 11 -3.50 11.54 -4.41
CA VAL A 11 -3.84 10.33 -3.63
C VAL A 11 -5.32 10.01 -3.86
N GLN A 12 -5.65 8.75 -4.18
CA GLN A 12 -7.03 8.31 -4.40
C GLN A 12 -7.43 7.21 -3.42
N LEU A 13 -8.46 7.47 -2.61
CA LEU A 13 -9.10 6.46 -1.77
C LEU A 13 -9.98 5.54 -2.62
N ILE A 14 -9.78 4.24 -2.48
CA ILE A 14 -10.54 3.22 -3.21
C ILE A 14 -11.48 2.51 -2.24
N GLU A 15 -12.78 2.62 -2.49
CA GLU A 15 -13.79 1.80 -1.83
C GLU A 15 -13.67 0.33 -2.29
N GLN A 16 -13.52 -0.59 -1.35
CA GLN A 16 -13.15 -1.99 -1.58
C GLN A 16 -14.25 -2.87 -2.20
N GLN A 17 -15.42 -2.32 -2.56
CA GLN A 17 -16.59 -3.05 -3.08
C GLN A 17 -16.79 -2.94 -4.60
N ARG A 18 -15.80 -2.48 -5.36
CA ARG A 18 -15.92 -2.34 -6.82
C ARG A 18 -15.23 -3.50 -7.53
N ASP A 19 -15.99 -4.22 -8.36
CA ASP A 19 -15.50 -5.36 -9.15
C ASP A 19 -14.37 -4.98 -10.13
N HIS A 20 -14.29 -3.69 -10.49
CA HIS A 20 -13.21 -3.13 -11.31
C HIS A 20 -12.78 -1.77 -10.77
N VAL A 21 -11.50 -1.63 -10.45
CA VAL A 21 -10.88 -0.38 -10.02
C VAL A 21 -9.83 0.03 -11.03
N THR A 22 -9.96 1.24 -11.58
CA THR A 22 -8.93 1.85 -12.44
C THR A 22 -8.25 2.96 -11.66
N ILE A 23 -6.92 2.91 -11.59
CA ILE A 23 -6.10 3.95 -10.95
C ILE A 23 -5.55 4.86 -12.03
N PRO A 24 -5.86 6.17 -11.99
CA PRO A 24 -5.28 7.13 -12.93
C PRO A 24 -3.76 7.12 -12.88
N THR A 25 -3.12 7.35 -14.02
CA THR A 25 -1.66 7.40 -14.13
C THR A 25 -1.07 8.45 -13.17
N GLY A 26 -0.05 8.05 -12.41
CA GLY A 26 0.62 8.92 -11.44
C GLY A 26 -0.06 9.02 -10.07
N GLN A 27 -1.21 8.36 -9.87
CA GLN A 27 -1.86 8.29 -8.56
C GLN A 27 -1.43 7.05 -7.77
N VAL A 28 -1.44 7.18 -6.44
CA VAL A 28 -1.15 6.09 -5.53
C VAL A 28 -2.48 5.52 -5.01
N PRO A 29 -2.75 4.22 -5.21
CA PRO A 29 -3.94 3.58 -4.65
C PRO A 29 -3.89 3.59 -3.13
N VAL A 30 -5.01 3.97 -2.51
CA VAL A 30 -5.17 3.94 -1.05
C VAL A 30 -6.29 2.98 -0.66
N LEU A 31 -5.96 2.10 0.27
CA LEU A 31 -6.85 1.09 0.82
C LEU A 31 -7.22 1.45 2.26
N GLU A 32 -8.47 1.25 2.62
CA GLU A 32 -8.87 1.22 4.03
C GLU A 32 -8.48 -0.11 4.68
N TYR A 33 -7.99 -0.10 5.92
CA TYR A 33 -7.66 -1.34 6.59
C TYR A 33 -8.91 -2.10 7.03
N THR A 34 -9.17 -3.26 6.43
CA THR A 34 -10.25 -4.19 6.85
C THR A 34 -9.71 -5.42 7.55
N SER A 35 -8.80 -6.16 6.91
CA SER A 35 -8.11 -7.31 7.50
C SER A 35 -6.72 -7.49 6.89
N PRO A 36 -5.77 -8.15 7.59
CA PRO A 36 -4.43 -8.37 7.05
C PRO A 36 -4.45 -9.10 5.70
N GLY A 37 -5.30 -10.12 5.57
CA GLY A 37 -5.43 -10.94 4.37
C GLY A 37 -5.97 -10.17 3.18
N SER A 38 -7.08 -9.46 3.38
CA SER A 38 -7.75 -8.71 2.31
C SER A 38 -6.86 -7.56 1.81
N VAL A 39 -6.27 -6.79 2.72
CA VAL A 39 -5.40 -5.66 2.39
C VAL A 39 -4.14 -6.14 1.66
N ALA A 40 -3.48 -7.19 2.15
CA ALA A 40 -2.28 -7.72 1.50
C ALA A 40 -2.57 -8.21 0.08
N ALA A 41 -3.67 -8.97 -0.11
CA ALA A 41 -4.06 -9.48 -1.42
C ALA A 41 -4.37 -8.34 -2.41
N MET A 42 -5.14 -7.33 -1.99
CA MET A 42 -5.42 -6.16 -2.84
C MET A 42 -4.18 -5.36 -3.16
N ALA A 43 -3.32 -5.09 -2.17
CA ALA A 43 -2.08 -4.35 -2.38
C ALA A 43 -1.18 -5.08 -3.40
N VAL A 44 -1.01 -6.39 -3.24
CA VAL A 44 -0.23 -7.22 -4.17
C VAL A 44 -0.82 -7.18 -5.59
N ASN A 45 -2.14 -7.24 -5.74
CA ASN A 45 -2.78 -7.10 -7.05
C ASN A 45 -2.45 -5.75 -7.70
N PHE A 46 -2.59 -4.64 -6.99
CA PHE A 46 -2.24 -3.31 -7.53
C PHE A 46 -0.76 -3.23 -7.94
N LEU A 47 0.14 -3.73 -7.09
CA LEU A 47 1.59 -3.72 -7.35
C LEU A 47 1.95 -4.57 -8.59
N ARG A 48 1.28 -5.71 -8.78
CA ARG A 48 1.48 -6.58 -9.94
C ARG A 48 0.85 -6.02 -11.22
N CYS A 49 -0.20 -5.21 -11.10
CA CYS A 49 -0.78 -4.45 -12.20
C CYS A 49 0.04 -3.20 -12.58
N GLY A 50 1.20 -2.97 -11.96
CA GLY A 50 2.13 -1.90 -12.33
C GLY A 50 2.04 -0.64 -11.47
N CYS A 51 1.27 -0.64 -10.37
CA CYS A 51 1.35 0.45 -9.41
C CYS A 51 2.71 0.39 -8.68
N PRO A 52 3.43 1.52 -8.53
CA PRO A 52 4.75 1.52 -7.88
C PRO A 52 4.66 1.29 -6.37
N MET A 53 3.55 1.68 -5.76
CA MET A 53 3.28 1.52 -4.32
C MET A 53 1.78 1.54 -4.06
N VAL A 54 1.38 1.09 -2.87
CA VAL A 54 0.02 1.16 -2.33
C VAL A 54 0.07 1.74 -0.92
N GLN A 55 -0.87 2.58 -0.54
CA GLN A 55 -1.02 3.06 0.83
C GLN A 55 -2.21 2.40 1.51
N VAL A 56 -2.11 2.20 2.82
CA VAL A 56 -3.16 1.63 3.66
C VAL A 56 -3.42 2.55 4.84
N LEU A 57 -4.67 2.97 5.01
CA LEU A 57 -5.12 3.86 6.08
C LEU A 57 -5.68 3.08 7.27
N LEU A 58 -5.32 3.52 8.47
CA LEU A 58 -5.71 2.93 9.76
C LEU A 58 -6.46 3.96 10.64
N GLU A 59 -7.23 4.88 10.03
CA GLU A 59 -7.67 6.16 10.63
C GLU A 59 -8.34 6.10 12.01
N THR A 60 -8.89 4.96 12.42
CA THR A 60 -9.61 4.81 13.70
C THR A 60 -8.83 4.08 14.81
N TRP A 61 -7.54 3.80 14.61
CA TRP A 61 -6.79 2.81 15.42
C TRP A 61 -5.73 3.48 16.30
N GLY A 62 -5.48 2.92 17.49
CA GLY A 62 -4.37 3.36 18.34
C GLY A 62 -3.01 2.93 17.77
N LEU A 63 -1.92 3.60 18.16
CA LEU A 63 -0.57 3.32 17.63
C LEU A 63 -0.14 1.85 17.80
N ALA A 64 -0.38 1.25 18.97
CA ALA A 64 -0.05 -0.15 19.23
C ALA A 64 -0.85 -1.12 18.32
N GLN A 65 -2.09 -0.76 17.98
CA GLN A 65 -2.92 -1.55 17.09
C GLN A 65 -2.44 -1.41 15.64
N ALA A 66 -2.01 -0.20 15.24
CA ALA A 66 -1.39 0.05 13.94
C ALA A 66 -0.11 -0.79 13.75
N GLU A 67 0.72 -0.92 14.78
CA GLU A 67 1.92 -1.76 14.76
C GLU A 67 1.58 -3.24 14.61
N ALA A 68 0.61 -3.73 15.38
CA ALA A 68 0.15 -5.10 15.28
C ALA A 68 -0.40 -5.41 13.88
N CYS A 69 -1.14 -4.47 13.28
CA CYS A 69 -1.67 -4.62 11.92
C CYS A 69 -0.56 -4.66 10.88
N GLN A 70 0.42 -3.76 10.98
CA GLN A 70 1.57 -3.76 10.09
C GLN A 70 2.33 -5.09 10.16
N SER A 71 2.61 -5.56 11.36
CA SER A 71 3.31 -6.84 11.58
C SER A 71 2.56 -8.01 10.95
N LYS A 72 1.24 -8.13 11.21
CA LYS A 72 0.40 -9.18 10.60
C LYS A 72 0.32 -9.07 9.08
N THR A 73 0.18 -7.86 8.55
CA THR A 73 0.11 -7.61 7.10
C THR A 73 1.43 -8.01 6.45
N ARG A 74 2.58 -7.70 7.07
CA ARG A 74 3.90 -8.12 6.60
C ARG A 74 4.02 -9.64 6.51
N SER A 75 3.58 -10.38 7.53
CA SER A 75 3.61 -11.86 7.48
C SER A 75 2.78 -12.41 6.32
N VAL A 76 1.63 -11.81 6.01
CA VAL A 76 0.81 -12.22 4.86
C VAL A 76 1.49 -11.85 3.54
N LEU A 77 2.08 -10.65 3.43
CA LEU A 77 2.81 -10.23 2.22
C LEU A 77 3.93 -11.21 1.88
N GLN A 78 4.73 -11.62 2.88
CA GLN A 78 5.80 -12.61 2.70
C GLN A 78 5.28 -13.96 2.18
N ALA A 79 4.08 -14.38 2.60
CA ALA A 79 3.46 -15.60 2.08
C ALA A 79 2.93 -15.46 0.64
N LEU A 80 2.76 -14.23 0.15
CA LEU A 80 2.30 -13.93 -1.20
C LEU A 80 3.43 -13.64 -2.19
N GLU A 81 4.68 -13.51 -1.73
CA GLU A 81 5.85 -13.26 -2.57
C GLU A 81 6.04 -14.37 -3.61
N LEU A 82 6.23 -13.97 -4.87
CA LEU A 82 6.67 -14.88 -5.93
C LEU A 82 8.21 -14.96 -5.95
N PRO A 83 8.79 -16.02 -6.54
CA PRO A 83 10.22 -16.08 -6.76
C PRO A 83 10.74 -14.85 -7.52
N GLY A 84 11.78 -14.19 -6.98
CA GLY A 84 12.36 -12.96 -7.55
C GLY A 84 11.60 -11.67 -7.21
N GLU A 85 10.56 -11.75 -6.38
CA GLU A 85 9.81 -10.61 -5.85
C GLU A 85 10.19 -10.37 -4.38
N ASP A 86 10.14 -9.12 -3.95
CA ASP A 86 10.25 -8.71 -2.55
C ASP A 86 9.13 -7.70 -2.23
N LEU A 87 8.32 -8.01 -1.21
CA LEU A 87 7.16 -7.21 -0.80
C LEU A 87 7.43 -6.56 0.55
N GLU A 88 7.65 -5.25 0.53
CA GLU A 88 7.98 -4.49 1.72
C GLU A 88 6.78 -3.70 2.24
N SER A 89 6.68 -3.59 3.57
CA SER A 89 5.73 -2.71 4.25
C SER A 89 6.48 -1.74 5.16
N SER A 90 6.30 -0.45 4.94
CA SER A 90 6.94 0.63 5.68
C SER A 90 5.89 1.57 6.27
N ARG A 91 6.29 2.36 7.27
CA ARG A 91 5.41 3.32 7.96
C ARG A 91 6.22 4.58 8.24
N SER A 92 5.65 5.74 7.92
CA SER A 92 6.31 7.02 8.20
C SER A 92 6.09 7.42 9.66
N LYS A 93 7.10 8.05 10.29
CA LYS A 93 6.97 8.64 11.63
C LYS A 93 5.96 9.79 11.65
N ASP A 94 5.87 10.53 10.55
CA ASP A 94 4.96 11.68 10.41
C ASP A 94 3.52 11.25 10.13
N ARG A 95 3.31 10.00 9.68
CA ARG A 95 2.01 9.43 9.35
C ARG A 95 1.88 8.02 9.95
N PRO A 96 1.75 7.91 11.28
CA PRO A 96 1.79 6.62 11.98
C PRO A 96 0.60 5.69 11.64
N PHE A 97 -0.45 6.23 11.05
CA PHE A 97 -1.65 5.47 10.63
C PHE A 97 -1.68 5.18 9.13
N VAL A 98 -0.56 5.38 8.43
CA VAL A 98 -0.41 5.09 7.01
C VAL A 98 0.71 4.08 6.81
N ILE A 99 0.36 2.90 6.32
CA ILE A 99 1.32 1.88 5.89
C ILE A 99 1.50 2.03 4.38
N THR A 100 2.75 2.07 3.92
CA THR A 100 3.08 2.02 2.50
C THR A 100 3.59 0.63 2.17
N ILE A 101 3.04 0.01 1.13
CA ILE A 101 3.45 -1.29 0.62
C ILE A 101 4.09 -1.08 -0.75
N THR A 102 5.28 -1.66 -0.95
CA THR A 102 6.07 -1.57 -2.19
C THR A 102 6.49 -2.95 -2.65
N ARG A 103 6.73 -3.08 -3.96
CA ARG A 103 7.19 -4.31 -4.59
C ARG A 103 8.50 -4.04 -5.32
N TRP A 104 9.48 -4.89 -5.12
CA TRP A 104 10.75 -4.89 -5.84
C TRP A 104 10.92 -6.17 -6.64
N ILE A 105 11.53 -6.06 -7.83
CA ILE A 105 11.92 -7.20 -8.66
C ILE A 105 13.44 -7.33 -8.58
N ARG A 106 13.93 -8.52 -8.22
CA ARG A 106 15.35 -8.83 -8.09
C ARG A 106 15.84 -9.67 -9.26
#